data_AF-A0A2W6BIM8-F1
#
_entry.id   AF-A0A2W6BIM8-F1
#
_cell.length_a   1.000
_cell.length_b   1.000
_cell.length_c   1.000
_cell.angle_alpha   90.00
_cell.angle_beta   90.00
_cell.angle_gamma   90.00
#
_symmetry.space_group_name_H-M   'P 1'
#
loop_
_entity.id
_entity.type
_entity.pdbx_description
1 polymer ?
#
loop_
_entity_poly.entity_id
_entity_poly.type
_entity_poly.pdbx_seq_one_letter_code
_entity_poly.pdbx_strand_id
1 'polypeptide(L)'
;PMLDTVVRKLVEFRYERALRQFYLGNSVKVGERQLPGLWASLEGVGKILDMPSSYDLYVSGSITANARTIGSQQPMIVFDSRLLAQLGPGEQRVVLAHELGHILSDHVLYMTALDILMRASGNLPLMMGLPVRAVKAVLLEWMRAAELSCDRAATLAVRDPRIVCRTLMVTAGGIPADQLDLDAFMAQAMEYESWEDSHDRVRRFFLEIGATHSYAVRRVSEVMKWIQSGEYDRIVRGEYRRRGEDTNVREEAGDAMEFYAERFRGLFREIGENVTNLGSQVGDVSQQLADWLRSRGAGSGTARND
;
A
#
# COMPACT_ATOMS: atom_id res chain seq x y z
N PRO A 1 -6.91 21.73 -4.31
CA PRO A 1 -8.08 21.64 -5.21
C PRO A 1 -8.70 20.25 -5.32
N MET A 2 -7.99 19.20 -5.81
CA MET A 2 -8.57 17.85 -5.95
C MET A 2 -8.64 17.07 -4.63
N LEU A 3 -7.66 17.21 -3.75
CA LEU A 3 -7.68 16.61 -2.41
C LEU A 3 -8.88 17.16 -1.61
N ASP A 4 -9.14 18.47 -1.72
CA ASP A 4 -10.32 19.11 -1.13
C ASP A 4 -11.65 18.58 -1.69
N THR A 5 -11.70 18.15 -2.96
CA THR A 5 -12.89 17.52 -3.54
C THR A 5 -13.09 16.11 -3.02
N VAL A 6 -12.01 15.34 -2.85
CA VAL A 6 -12.06 13.98 -2.29
C VAL A 6 -12.44 14.02 -0.82
N VAL A 7 -11.79 14.88 -0.02
CA VAL A 7 -12.12 15.11 1.39
C VAL A 7 -13.57 15.58 1.53
N ARG A 8 -14.02 16.52 0.69
CA ARG A 8 -15.42 16.96 0.66
C ARG A 8 -16.38 15.84 0.30
N LYS A 9 -16.07 14.99 -0.68
CA LYS A 9 -16.90 13.81 -1.00
C LYS A 9 -16.94 12.79 0.14
N LEU A 10 -15.84 12.54 0.82
CA LEU A 10 -15.79 11.67 2.01
C LEU A 10 -16.72 12.19 3.11
N VAL A 11 -16.70 13.50 3.34
CA VAL A 11 -17.54 14.21 4.32
C VAL A 11 -19.01 14.27 3.89
N GLU A 12 -19.30 14.55 2.62
CA GLU A 12 -20.66 14.70 2.09
C GLU A 12 -21.43 13.38 2.01
N PHE A 13 -20.77 12.24 1.76
CA PHE A 13 -21.50 11.04 1.33
C PHE A 13 -22.02 10.10 2.42
N ARG A 14 -21.80 10.37 3.71
CA ARG A 14 -22.02 9.33 4.76
C ARG A 14 -21.40 7.97 4.35
N TYR A 15 -20.36 7.99 3.52
CA TYR A 15 -19.83 6.82 2.80
C TYR A 15 -19.39 5.73 3.78
N GLU A 16 -18.69 6.15 4.84
CA GLU A 16 -18.24 5.27 5.91
C GLU A 16 -19.41 4.66 6.69
N ARG A 17 -20.48 5.43 6.92
CA ARG A 17 -21.68 4.92 7.60
C ARG A 17 -22.40 3.87 6.76
N ALA A 18 -22.49 4.09 5.44
CA ALA A 18 -23.09 3.12 4.53
C ALA A 18 -22.26 1.82 4.46
N LEU A 19 -20.93 1.93 4.37
CA LEU A 19 -20.04 0.77 4.40
C LEU A 19 -20.12 0.00 5.73
N ARG A 20 -20.14 0.71 6.85
CA ARG A 20 -20.32 0.11 8.18
C ARG A 20 -21.65 -0.65 8.28
N GLN A 21 -22.74 -0.05 7.79
CA GLN A 21 -24.05 -0.71 7.74
C GLN A 21 -24.03 -1.94 6.82
N PHE A 22 -23.38 -1.84 5.67
CA PHE A 22 -23.22 -2.96 4.74
C PHE A 22 -22.50 -4.15 5.39
N TYR A 23 -21.33 -3.92 5.98
CA TYR A 23 -20.57 -5.01 6.62
C TYR A 23 -21.22 -5.52 7.91
N LEU A 24 -21.92 -4.66 8.66
CA LEU A 24 -22.72 -5.12 9.79
C LEU A 24 -23.89 -6.03 9.35
N GLY A 25 -24.51 -5.73 8.22
CA GLY A 25 -25.66 -6.49 7.70
C GLY A 25 -25.29 -7.72 6.85
N ASN A 26 -24.08 -7.78 6.29
CA ASN A 26 -23.70 -8.78 5.28
C ASN A 26 -22.33 -9.46 5.54
N SER A 27 -21.82 -9.40 6.77
CA SER A 27 -20.59 -10.07 7.20
C SER A 27 -20.71 -10.61 8.62
N VAL A 28 -19.73 -11.43 9.03
CA VAL A 28 -19.59 -11.89 10.41
C VAL A 28 -18.75 -10.89 11.19
N LYS A 29 -19.35 -10.19 12.16
CA LYS A 29 -18.60 -9.33 13.08
C LYS A 29 -17.80 -10.21 14.07
N VAL A 30 -16.49 -10.00 14.11
CA VAL A 30 -15.57 -10.73 15.00
C VAL A 30 -15.64 -10.14 16.41
N GLY A 31 -15.52 -11.00 17.42
CA GLY A 31 -15.51 -10.61 18.82
C GLY A 31 -15.24 -11.80 19.74
N GLU A 32 -15.29 -11.57 21.06
CA GLU A 32 -14.96 -12.60 22.07
C GLU A 32 -15.78 -13.89 21.96
N ARG A 33 -17.01 -13.82 21.45
CA ARG A 33 -17.90 -14.99 21.28
C ARG A 33 -17.95 -15.51 19.85
N GLN A 34 -17.41 -14.77 18.88
CA GLN A 34 -17.53 -15.06 17.45
C GLN A 34 -16.14 -14.96 16.82
N LEU A 35 -15.55 -16.11 16.51
CA LEU A 35 -14.14 -16.25 16.10
C LEU A 35 -13.16 -15.74 17.19
N PRO A 36 -13.23 -16.30 18.42
CA PRO A 36 -12.47 -15.80 19.57
C PRO A 36 -10.95 -15.79 19.36
N GLY A 37 -10.40 -16.78 18.64
CA GLY A 37 -8.96 -16.83 18.34
C GLY A 37 -8.49 -15.69 17.43
N LEU A 38 -9.32 -15.30 16.46
CA LEU A 38 -9.04 -14.19 15.56
C LEU A 38 -9.21 -12.84 16.30
N TRP A 39 -10.24 -12.73 17.15
CA TRP A 39 -10.41 -11.57 18.04
C TRP A 39 -9.22 -11.39 18.98
N ALA A 40 -8.77 -12.45 19.66
CA ALA A 40 -7.61 -12.41 20.53
C ALA A 40 -6.32 -12.06 19.78
N SER A 41 -6.20 -12.51 18.53
CA SER A 41 -5.08 -12.13 17.65
C SER A 41 -5.09 -10.65 17.31
N LEU A 42 -6.25 -10.08 16.96
CA LEU A 42 -6.39 -8.65 16.68
C LEU A 42 -6.02 -7.80 17.90
N GLU A 43 -6.58 -8.12 19.07
CA GLU A 43 -6.31 -7.39 20.31
C GLU A 43 -4.85 -7.55 20.76
N GLY A 44 -4.27 -8.74 20.60
CA GLY A 44 -2.87 -9.00 20.92
C GLY A 44 -1.92 -8.19 20.04
N VAL A 45 -2.15 -8.20 18.73
CA VAL A 45 -1.37 -7.39 17.77
C VAL A 45 -1.56 -5.90 18.02
N GLY A 46 -2.79 -5.46 18.29
CA GLY A 46 -3.09 -4.06 18.61
C GLY A 46 -2.31 -3.57 19.83
N LYS A 47 -2.18 -4.40 20.87
CA LYS A 47 -1.34 -4.09 22.04
C LYS A 47 0.15 -4.00 21.69
N ILE A 48 0.66 -4.92 20.85
CA ILE A 48 2.08 -4.92 20.46
C ILE A 48 2.43 -3.67 19.65
N LEU A 49 1.51 -3.23 18.77
CA LEU A 49 1.67 -2.03 17.95
C LEU A 49 1.32 -0.72 18.68
N ASP A 50 0.98 -0.79 19.99
CA ASP A 50 0.56 0.37 20.79
C ASP A 50 -0.59 1.16 20.10
N MET A 51 -1.59 0.43 19.61
CA MET A 51 -2.73 1.04 18.95
C MET A 51 -3.57 1.86 19.96
N PRO A 52 -4.04 3.06 19.57
CA PRO A 52 -4.75 3.96 20.49
C PRO A 52 -6.16 3.48 20.86
N SER A 53 -6.71 2.52 20.11
CA SER A 53 -8.06 1.98 20.30
C SER A 53 -8.16 0.57 19.74
N SER A 54 -9.18 -0.18 20.17
CA SER A 54 -9.62 -1.39 19.46
C SER A 54 -10.38 -1.01 18.19
N TYR A 55 -10.30 -1.87 17.17
CA TYR A 55 -10.95 -1.66 15.88
C TYR A 55 -11.92 -2.80 15.57
N ASP A 56 -12.98 -2.48 14.84
CA ASP A 56 -13.92 -3.51 14.40
C ASP A 56 -13.28 -4.39 13.32
N LEU A 57 -13.48 -5.70 13.43
CA LEU A 57 -13.08 -6.69 12.43
C LEU A 57 -14.30 -7.46 11.93
N TYR A 58 -14.42 -7.60 10.61
CA TYR A 58 -15.47 -8.38 9.97
C TYR A 58 -14.86 -9.46 9.07
N VAL A 59 -15.43 -10.65 9.06
CA VAL A 59 -15.13 -11.68 8.07
C VAL A 59 -16.24 -11.68 7.01
N SER A 60 -15.86 -11.50 5.76
CA SER A 60 -16.79 -11.36 4.63
C SER A 60 -16.42 -12.26 3.46
N GLY A 61 -17.41 -12.80 2.75
CA GLY A 61 -17.23 -13.42 1.44
C GLY A 61 -17.32 -12.46 0.26
N SER A 62 -17.58 -11.17 0.53
CA SER A 62 -17.82 -10.12 -0.47
C SER A 62 -16.56 -9.43 -0.98
N ILE A 63 -15.41 -9.69 -0.36
CA ILE A 63 -14.10 -9.27 -0.84
C ILE A 63 -13.33 -10.52 -1.27
N THR A 64 -12.52 -10.42 -2.32
CA THR A 64 -11.90 -11.60 -2.92
C THR A 64 -10.42 -11.66 -2.59
N ALA A 65 -9.98 -12.74 -1.94
CA ALA A 65 -8.58 -13.07 -1.69
C ALA A 65 -7.78 -11.93 -1.05
N ASN A 66 -8.39 -11.24 -0.09
CA ASN A 66 -7.81 -10.04 0.49
C ASN A 66 -8.21 -9.81 1.95
N ALA A 67 -7.43 -8.99 2.65
CA ALA A 67 -7.91 -8.22 3.79
C ALA A 67 -7.81 -6.73 3.44
N ARG A 68 -8.63 -5.89 4.05
CA ARG A 68 -8.51 -4.45 3.84
C ARG A 68 -9.06 -3.65 5.00
N THR A 69 -8.39 -2.54 5.26
CA THR A 69 -8.83 -1.50 6.18
C THR A 69 -9.65 -0.45 5.44
N ILE A 70 -10.78 -0.05 6.05
CA ILE A 70 -11.75 0.87 5.46
C ILE A 70 -12.22 1.86 6.54
N GLY A 71 -12.41 3.12 6.15
CA GLY A 71 -12.99 4.17 7.00
C GLY A 71 -11.91 5.03 7.62
N SER A 72 -11.85 6.30 7.22
CA SER A 72 -10.84 7.25 7.68
C SER A 72 -11.10 7.73 9.11
N GLN A 73 -12.36 7.94 9.51
CA GLN A 73 -12.67 8.45 10.86
C GLN A 73 -12.77 7.33 11.90
N GLN A 74 -13.40 6.22 11.51
CA GLN A 74 -13.52 5.02 12.35
C GLN A 74 -13.13 3.81 11.51
N PRO A 75 -11.82 3.51 11.43
CA PRO A 75 -11.33 2.36 10.67
C PRO A 75 -11.95 1.05 11.14
N MET A 76 -12.23 0.19 10.18
CA MET A 76 -12.61 -1.20 10.40
C MET A 76 -11.82 -2.08 9.43
N ILE A 77 -11.50 -3.29 9.87
CA ILE A 77 -10.81 -4.29 9.08
C ILE A 77 -11.84 -5.27 8.53
N VAL A 78 -11.72 -5.60 7.25
CA VAL A 78 -12.53 -6.63 6.59
C VAL A 78 -11.61 -7.71 6.06
N PHE A 79 -11.84 -8.95 6.48
CA PHE A 79 -11.05 -10.12 6.15
C PHE A 79 -11.86 -11.04 5.23
N ASP A 80 -11.32 -11.41 4.06
CA ASP A 80 -11.94 -12.42 3.21
C ASP A 80 -12.01 -13.76 3.94
N SER A 81 -13.20 -14.35 3.95
CA SER A 81 -13.45 -15.70 4.46
C SER A 81 -12.59 -16.78 3.81
N ARG A 82 -12.29 -16.68 2.50
CA ARG A 82 -11.50 -17.71 1.79
C ARG A 82 -10.03 -17.60 2.14
N LEU A 83 -9.47 -16.39 2.11
CA LEU A 83 -8.12 -16.13 2.58
C LEU A 83 -7.95 -16.56 4.05
N LEU A 84 -8.89 -16.21 4.93
CA LEU A 84 -8.85 -16.63 6.33
C LEU A 84 -8.75 -18.15 6.50
N ALA A 85 -9.49 -18.91 5.67
CA ALA A 85 -9.47 -20.37 5.71
C ALA A 85 -8.16 -20.99 5.20
N GLN A 86 -7.39 -20.26 4.39
CA GLN A 86 -6.09 -20.71 3.86
C GLN A 86 -4.93 -20.41 4.81
N LEU A 87 -5.10 -19.43 5.69
CA LEU A 87 -4.04 -18.95 6.57
C LEU A 87 -4.01 -19.70 7.90
N GLY A 88 -2.82 -20.13 8.32
CA GLY A 88 -2.58 -20.60 9.68
C GLY A 88 -2.64 -19.47 10.72
N PRO A 89 -2.67 -19.79 12.03
CA PRO A 89 -2.80 -18.76 13.08
C PRO A 89 -1.68 -17.72 13.09
N GLY A 90 -0.47 -18.08 12.66
CA GLY A 90 0.65 -17.14 12.55
C GLY A 90 0.44 -16.15 11.41
N GLU A 91 0.04 -16.66 10.25
CA GLU A 91 -0.23 -15.87 9.06
C GLU A 91 -1.45 -14.96 9.24
N GLN A 92 -2.50 -15.42 9.94
CA GLN A 92 -3.63 -14.57 10.33
C GLN A 92 -3.18 -13.37 11.16
N ARG A 93 -2.25 -13.56 12.12
CA ARG A 93 -1.66 -12.45 12.88
C ARG A 93 -0.86 -11.50 12.01
N VAL A 94 -0.12 -12.01 11.02
CA VAL A 94 0.60 -11.16 10.05
C VAL A 94 -0.37 -10.26 9.29
N VAL A 95 -1.45 -10.82 8.74
CA VAL A 95 -2.45 -10.03 8.00
C VAL A 95 -3.09 -8.98 8.90
N LEU A 96 -3.49 -9.34 10.13
CA LEU A 96 -4.06 -8.36 11.06
C LEU A 96 -3.06 -7.26 11.45
N ALA A 97 -1.79 -7.59 11.64
CA ALA A 97 -0.74 -6.62 11.94
C ALA A 97 -0.44 -5.70 10.77
N HIS A 98 -0.49 -6.23 9.54
CA HIS A 98 -0.37 -5.45 8.33
C HIS A 98 -1.50 -4.43 8.21
N GLU A 99 -2.76 -4.85 8.41
CA GLU A 99 -3.92 -3.97 8.37
C GLU A 99 -3.90 -2.92 9.49
N LEU A 100 -3.53 -3.29 10.71
CA LEU A 100 -3.32 -2.33 11.80
C LEU A 100 -2.17 -1.36 11.49
N GLY A 101 -1.15 -1.80 10.75
CA GLY A 101 -0.09 -0.94 10.22
C GLY A 101 -0.62 0.18 9.31
N HIS A 102 -1.62 -0.11 8.48
CA HIS A 102 -2.28 0.94 7.68
C HIS A 102 -2.99 1.97 8.55
N ILE A 103 -3.59 1.54 9.66
CA ILE A 103 -4.25 2.45 10.61
C ILE A 103 -3.21 3.28 11.36
N LEU A 104 -2.16 2.64 11.89
CA LEU A 104 -1.13 3.27 12.68
C LEU A 104 -0.39 4.38 11.91
N SER A 105 -0.16 4.15 10.63
CA SER A 105 0.55 5.08 9.73
C SER A 105 -0.39 6.05 8.98
N ASP A 106 -1.67 6.11 9.37
CA ASP A 106 -2.70 6.98 8.77
C ASP A 106 -2.86 6.81 7.24
N HIS A 107 -2.69 5.58 6.74
CA HIS A 107 -2.79 5.29 5.31
C HIS A 107 -4.24 5.29 4.80
N VAL A 108 -5.19 5.05 5.69
CA VAL A 108 -6.59 4.72 5.35
C VAL A 108 -7.28 5.85 4.57
N LEU A 109 -6.93 7.11 4.84
CA LEU A 109 -7.45 8.27 4.11
C LEU A 109 -7.11 8.21 2.62
N TYR A 110 -5.83 8.01 2.30
CA TYR A 110 -5.34 7.96 0.91
C TYR A 110 -5.77 6.68 0.19
N MET A 111 -5.86 5.55 0.91
CA MET A 111 -6.47 4.32 0.39
C MET A 111 -7.92 4.54 -0.03
N THR A 112 -8.71 5.21 0.82
CA THR A 112 -10.12 5.50 0.54
C THR A 112 -10.27 6.48 -0.62
N ALA A 113 -9.40 7.49 -0.68
CA ALA A 113 -9.31 8.43 -1.81
C ALA A 113 -9.06 7.70 -3.14
N LEU A 114 -8.11 6.76 -3.15
CA LEU A 114 -7.80 5.97 -4.34
C LEU A 114 -8.97 5.06 -4.75
N ASP A 115 -9.65 4.39 -3.81
CA ASP A 115 -10.84 3.56 -4.10
C ASP A 115 -11.95 4.39 -4.76
N ILE A 116 -12.22 5.59 -4.24
CA ILE A 116 -13.19 6.53 -4.85
C ILE A 116 -12.75 6.92 -6.26
N LEU A 117 -11.48 7.26 -6.47
CA LEU A 117 -10.95 7.63 -7.78
C LEU A 117 -11.03 6.46 -8.77
N MET A 118 -10.70 5.24 -8.35
CA MET A 118 -10.78 4.04 -9.18
C MET A 118 -12.21 3.81 -9.66
N ARG A 119 -13.21 3.88 -8.76
CA ARG A 119 -14.63 3.73 -9.10
C ARG A 119 -15.15 4.84 -10.00
N ALA A 120 -14.72 6.09 -9.78
CA ALA A 120 -15.12 7.23 -10.60
C ALA A 120 -14.48 7.19 -12.00
N SER A 121 -13.26 6.66 -12.13
CA SER A 121 -12.49 6.67 -13.37
C SER A 121 -13.02 5.75 -14.48
N GLY A 122 -13.89 4.78 -14.15
CA GLY A 122 -14.48 3.87 -15.13
C GLY A 122 -15.38 4.53 -16.19
N ASN A 123 -15.83 5.77 -15.95
CA ASN A 123 -16.82 6.47 -16.78
C ASN A 123 -16.29 7.76 -17.44
N LEU A 124 -14.99 8.07 -17.36
CA LEU A 124 -14.47 9.36 -17.84
C LEU A 124 -13.93 9.30 -19.28
N PRO A 125 -14.32 10.23 -20.18
CA PRO A 125 -13.78 10.32 -21.54
C PRO A 125 -12.24 10.48 -21.55
N LEU A 126 -11.59 9.86 -22.55
CA LEU A 126 -10.12 9.72 -22.65
C LEU A 126 -9.33 11.02 -22.42
N MET A 127 -9.82 12.14 -22.97
CA MET A 127 -9.16 13.46 -22.94
C MET A 127 -9.37 14.22 -21.61
N MET A 128 -10.48 14.00 -20.91
CA MET A 128 -10.75 14.66 -19.61
C MET A 128 -10.04 13.95 -18.44
N GLY A 129 -9.43 12.79 -18.69
CA GLY A 129 -8.87 11.90 -17.68
C GLY A 129 -7.37 12.03 -17.43
N LEU A 130 -6.61 12.82 -18.20
CA LEU A 130 -5.14 12.86 -18.08
C LEU A 130 -4.66 13.30 -16.67
N PRO A 131 -5.19 14.39 -16.08
CA PRO A 131 -4.81 14.80 -14.72
C PRO A 131 -5.25 13.76 -13.67
N VAL A 132 -6.41 13.14 -13.86
CA VAL A 132 -6.92 12.09 -12.96
C VAL A 132 -6.05 10.83 -13.01
N ARG A 133 -5.57 10.44 -14.20
CA ARG A 133 -4.64 9.31 -14.39
C ARG A 133 -3.28 9.57 -13.77
N ALA A 134 -2.75 10.79 -13.87
CA ALA A 134 -1.49 11.15 -13.23
C ALA A 134 -1.59 11.07 -11.70
N VAL A 135 -2.65 11.65 -11.11
CA VAL A 135 -2.91 11.55 -9.66
C VAL A 135 -3.09 10.08 -9.24
N LYS A 136 -3.82 9.28 -10.03
CA LYS A 136 -3.99 7.85 -9.79
C LYS A 136 -2.65 7.10 -9.80
N ALA A 137 -1.76 7.37 -10.76
CA ALA A 137 -0.45 6.73 -10.83
C ALA A 137 0.42 7.07 -9.62
N VAL A 138 0.42 8.34 -9.19
CA VAL A 138 1.13 8.78 -7.98
C VAL A 138 0.59 8.09 -6.72
N LEU A 139 -0.74 8.05 -6.57
CA LEU A 139 -1.37 7.37 -5.43
C LEU A 139 -1.12 5.86 -5.43
N LEU A 140 -1.10 5.22 -6.60
CA LEU A 140 -0.78 3.79 -6.71
C LEU A 140 0.68 3.51 -6.32
N GLU A 141 1.61 4.39 -6.67
CA GLU A 141 3.01 4.25 -6.23
C GLU A 141 3.17 4.49 -4.72
N TRP A 142 2.48 5.51 -4.21
CA TRP A 142 2.42 5.75 -2.77
C TRP A 142 1.83 4.54 -2.03
N MET A 143 0.77 3.92 -2.55
CA MET A 143 0.18 2.69 -2.00
C MET A 143 1.20 1.56 -1.94
N ARG A 144 1.94 1.31 -3.03
CA ARG A 144 3.00 0.28 -3.05
C ARG A 144 4.09 0.54 -2.01
N ALA A 145 4.41 1.81 -1.73
CA ALA A 145 5.33 2.15 -0.64
C ALA A 145 4.69 1.94 0.75
N ALA A 146 3.40 2.25 0.91
CA ALA A 146 2.66 2.03 2.14
C ALA A 146 2.63 0.54 2.53
N GLU A 147 2.49 -0.37 1.57
CA GLU A 147 2.59 -1.82 1.79
C GLU A 147 3.88 -2.23 2.51
N LEU A 148 5.03 -1.67 2.12
CA LEU A 148 6.33 -2.02 2.70
C LEU A 148 6.43 -1.60 4.17
N SER A 149 5.85 -0.44 4.52
CA SER A 149 5.79 -0.01 5.92
C SER A 149 4.85 -0.89 6.75
N CYS A 150 3.77 -1.39 6.16
CA CYS A 150 2.84 -2.30 6.83
C CYS A 150 3.44 -3.71 6.97
N ASP A 151 4.27 -4.16 6.02
CA ASP A 151 5.07 -5.39 6.16
C ASP A 151 6.09 -5.30 7.30
N ARG A 152 6.74 -4.15 7.45
CA ARG A 152 7.63 -3.89 8.59
C ARG A 152 6.87 -3.90 9.90
N ALA A 153 5.71 -3.24 9.97
CA ALA A 153 4.85 -3.28 11.16
C ALA A 153 4.42 -4.72 11.50
N ALA A 154 4.01 -5.49 10.50
CA ALA A 154 3.65 -6.89 10.68
C ALA A 154 4.83 -7.73 11.18
N THR A 155 6.02 -7.56 10.59
CA THR A 155 7.26 -8.25 10.99
C THR A 155 7.62 -7.92 12.44
N LEU A 156 7.51 -6.66 12.86
CA LEU A 156 7.74 -6.24 14.25
C LEU A 156 6.71 -6.81 15.22
N ALA A 157 5.45 -6.91 14.80
CA ALA A 157 4.37 -7.43 15.62
C ALA A 157 4.52 -8.94 15.85
N VAL A 158 4.86 -9.71 14.82
CA VAL A 158 4.97 -11.17 14.92
C VAL A 158 6.36 -11.66 15.34
N ARG A 159 7.39 -10.81 15.25
CA ARG A 159 8.79 -11.11 15.61
C ARG A 159 9.40 -12.32 14.87
N ASP A 160 8.83 -12.67 13.73
CA ASP A 160 9.29 -13.76 12.87
C ASP A 160 9.11 -13.38 11.40
N PRO A 161 10.19 -12.93 10.73
CA PRO A 161 10.17 -12.63 9.30
C PRO A 161 9.77 -13.79 8.40
N ARG A 162 10.05 -15.04 8.78
CA ARG A 162 9.71 -16.20 7.95
C ARG A 162 8.20 -16.38 7.89
N ILE A 163 7.46 -16.10 8.97
CA ILE A 163 5.99 -16.14 8.94
C ILE A 163 5.44 -15.05 8.01
N VAL A 164 6.05 -13.87 7.97
CA VAL A 164 5.65 -12.80 7.03
C VAL A 164 5.86 -13.24 5.58
N CYS A 165 7.04 -13.78 5.27
CA CYS A 165 7.34 -14.30 3.93
C CYS A 165 6.39 -15.45 3.54
N ARG A 166 6.10 -16.35 4.48
CA ARG A 166 5.13 -17.44 4.31
C ARG A 166 3.70 -16.94 4.07
N THR A 167 3.30 -15.88 4.76
CA THR A 167 2.00 -15.22 4.55
C THR A 167 1.91 -14.66 3.13
N LEU A 168 2.95 -13.97 2.67
CA LEU A 168 3.01 -13.44 1.29
C LEU A 168 2.96 -14.55 0.24
N MET A 169 3.63 -15.69 0.50
CA MET A 169 3.57 -16.88 -0.35
C MET A 169 2.14 -17.44 -0.44
N VAL A 170 1.47 -17.65 0.69
CA VAL A 170 0.09 -18.15 0.74
C VAL A 170 -0.86 -17.20 0.01
N THR A 171 -0.74 -15.89 0.24
CA THR A 171 -1.57 -14.89 -0.43
C THR A 171 -1.33 -14.86 -1.94
N ALA A 172 -0.09 -15.04 -2.39
CA ALA A 172 0.25 -15.09 -3.81
C ALA A 172 -0.27 -16.36 -4.51
N GLY A 173 -0.16 -17.51 -3.84
CA GLY A 173 -0.57 -18.80 -4.40
C GLY A 173 -2.05 -19.13 -4.21
N GLY A 174 -2.70 -18.54 -3.20
CA GLY A 174 -4.02 -18.95 -2.74
C GLY A 174 -4.06 -20.40 -2.24
N ILE A 175 -2.92 -20.93 -1.78
CA ILE A 175 -2.74 -22.32 -1.35
C ILE A 175 -2.18 -22.30 0.08
N PRO A 176 -2.70 -23.13 1.00
CA PRO A 176 -2.19 -23.23 2.36
C PRO A 176 -0.69 -23.54 2.43
N ALA A 177 -0.02 -23.02 3.48
CA ALA A 177 1.43 -23.07 3.59
C ALA A 177 2.01 -24.50 3.70
N ASP A 178 1.23 -25.47 4.19
CA ASP A 178 1.66 -26.87 4.33
C ASP A 178 1.79 -27.62 2.99
N GLN A 179 1.30 -27.03 1.91
CA GLN A 179 1.39 -27.53 0.54
C GLN A 179 2.43 -26.79 -0.31
N LEU A 180 3.14 -25.82 0.28
CA LEU A 180 4.09 -24.95 -0.41
C LEU A 180 5.47 -25.01 0.25
N ASP A 181 6.51 -24.75 -0.53
CA ASP A 181 7.89 -24.66 -0.05
C ASP A 181 8.30 -23.19 0.05
N LEU A 182 8.51 -22.72 1.29
CA LEU A 182 8.92 -21.34 1.54
C LEU A 182 10.32 -21.04 1.00
N ASP A 183 11.26 -21.97 1.09
CA ASP A 183 12.63 -21.74 0.63
C ASP A 183 12.67 -21.67 -0.90
N ALA A 184 11.83 -22.45 -1.59
CA ALA A 184 11.62 -22.33 -3.03
C ALA A 184 11.01 -20.96 -3.42
N PHE A 185 10.02 -20.47 -2.67
CA PHE A 185 9.44 -19.15 -2.91
C PHE A 185 10.42 -18.00 -2.61
N MET A 186 11.29 -18.16 -1.61
CA MET A 186 12.36 -17.22 -1.33
C MET A 186 13.42 -17.21 -2.45
N ALA A 187 13.78 -18.38 -3.00
CA ALA A 187 14.66 -18.46 -4.16
C ALA A 187 14.03 -17.79 -5.39
N GLN A 188 12.71 -17.96 -5.60
CA GLN A 188 11.96 -17.24 -6.63
C GLN A 188 12.03 -15.72 -6.44
N ALA A 189 11.99 -15.22 -5.20
CA ALA A 189 12.15 -13.79 -4.93
C ALA A 189 13.55 -13.27 -5.28
N MET A 190 14.59 -14.06 -5.01
CA MET A 190 15.97 -13.73 -5.40
C MET A 190 16.13 -13.72 -6.92
N GLU A 191 15.56 -14.70 -7.62
CA GLU A 191 15.57 -14.75 -9.09
C GLU A 191 14.84 -13.53 -9.68
N TYR A 192 13.70 -13.14 -9.11
CA TYR A 192 12.97 -11.94 -9.54
C TYR A 192 13.84 -10.68 -9.42
N GLU A 193 14.58 -10.52 -8.33
CA GLU A 193 15.47 -9.36 -8.15
C GLU A 193 16.68 -9.37 -9.10
N SER A 194 17.19 -10.55 -9.48
CA SER A 194 18.38 -10.66 -10.34
C SER A 194 18.13 -10.42 -11.83
N TRP A 195 16.88 -10.19 -12.26
CA TRP A 195 16.63 -9.85 -13.67
C TRP A 195 17.07 -8.40 -13.93
N GLU A 196 18.24 -8.26 -14.56
CA GLU A 196 18.87 -6.97 -14.85
C GLU A 196 18.54 -6.40 -16.25
N ASP A 197 17.79 -7.12 -17.09
CA ASP A 197 17.43 -6.62 -18.43
C ASP A 197 16.49 -5.41 -18.32
N SER A 198 16.80 -4.34 -19.06
CA SER A 198 16.05 -3.09 -19.06
C SER A 198 14.64 -3.26 -19.61
N HIS A 199 14.45 -4.16 -20.59
CA HIS A 199 13.13 -4.46 -21.16
C HIS A 199 12.21 -5.18 -20.15
N ASP A 200 12.78 -6.07 -19.34
CA ASP A 200 12.04 -6.77 -18.28
C ASP A 200 11.64 -5.82 -17.15
N ARG A 201 12.50 -4.87 -16.76
CA ARG A 201 12.15 -3.82 -15.77
C ARG A 201 10.98 -2.97 -16.24
N VAL A 202 10.98 -2.54 -17.51
CA VAL A 202 9.90 -1.75 -18.09
C VAL A 202 8.59 -2.54 -18.13
N ARG A 203 8.65 -3.80 -18.53
CA ARG A 203 7.46 -4.66 -18.56
C ARG A 203 6.90 -4.89 -17.16
N ARG A 204 7.75 -5.10 -16.14
CA ARG A 204 7.33 -5.18 -14.73
C ARG A 204 6.66 -3.89 -14.28
N PHE A 205 7.26 -2.75 -14.60
CA PHE A 205 6.67 -1.45 -14.26
C PHE A 205 5.25 -1.32 -14.81
N PHE A 206 5.02 -1.64 -16.09
CA PHE A 206 3.68 -1.54 -16.69
C PHE A 206 2.68 -2.59 -16.15
N LEU A 207 3.15 -3.75 -15.70
CA LEU A 207 2.30 -4.75 -15.05
C LEU A 207 1.96 -4.36 -13.60
N GLU A 208 2.87 -3.69 -12.89
CA GLU A 208 2.69 -3.23 -11.51
C GLU A 208 1.96 -1.88 -11.41
N ILE A 209 2.02 -1.02 -12.43
CA ILE A 209 1.51 0.36 -12.35
C ILE A 209 0.01 0.43 -11.98
N GLY A 210 -0.76 -0.57 -12.40
CA GLY A 210 -2.20 -0.71 -12.10
C GLY A 210 -2.52 -1.52 -10.84
N ALA A 211 -1.53 -2.16 -10.22
CA ALA A 211 -1.71 -3.00 -9.04
C ALA A 211 -1.78 -2.13 -7.77
N THR A 212 -2.71 -2.48 -6.88
CA THR A 212 -2.89 -1.82 -5.57
C THR A 212 -1.86 -2.27 -4.54
N HIS A 213 -1.27 -3.45 -4.72
CA HIS A 213 -0.22 -4.01 -3.88
C HIS A 213 0.96 -4.39 -4.76
N SER A 214 2.19 -4.22 -4.25
CA SER A 214 3.38 -4.77 -4.91
C SER A 214 3.32 -6.30 -4.94
N TYR A 215 3.99 -6.92 -5.92
CA TYR A 215 4.08 -8.37 -5.98
C TYR A 215 4.70 -8.94 -4.70
N ALA A 216 4.16 -10.09 -4.27
CA ALA A 216 4.56 -10.76 -3.04
C ALA A 216 6.07 -11.03 -2.99
N VAL A 217 6.67 -11.48 -4.09
CA VAL A 217 8.13 -11.73 -4.19
C VAL A 217 8.97 -10.47 -3.96
N ARG A 218 8.52 -9.31 -4.45
CA ARG A 218 9.17 -8.02 -4.21
C ARG A 218 9.09 -7.62 -2.74
N ARG A 219 7.92 -7.80 -2.12
CA ARG A 219 7.71 -7.54 -0.69
C ARG A 219 8.57 -8.44 0.19
N VAL A 220 8.71 -9.73 -0.16
CA VAL A 220 9.65 -10.66 0.50
C VAL A 220 11.08 -10.13 0.42
N SER A 221 11.53 -9.73 -0.78
CA SER A 221 12.87 -9.16 -0.98
C SER A 221 13.10 -7.93 -0.09
N GLU A 222 12.16 -6.99 -0.05
CA GLU A 222 12.29 -5.77 0.77
C GLU A 222 12.30 -6.05 2.29
N VAL A 223 11.52 -7.02 2.77
CA VAL A 223 11.59 -7.48 4.16
C VAL A 223 12.97 -8.07 4.46
N MET A 224 13.48 -8.94 3.59
CA MET A 224 14.78 -9.58 3.77
C MET A 224 15.94 -8.57 3.74
N LYS A 225 15.92 -7.60 2.81
CA LYS A 225 16.91 -6.52 2.75
C LYS A 225 16.93 -5.71 4.04
N TRP A 226 15.77 -5.38 4.60
CA TRP A 226 15.66 -4.64 5.86
C TRP A 226 16.17 -5.41 7.09
N ILE A 227 16.02 -6.74 7.08
CA ILE A 227 16.59 -7.60 8.13
C ILE A 227 18.10 -7.68 7.98
N GLN A 228 18.59 -7.96 6.76
CA GLN A 228 20.02 -8.07 6.47
C GLN A 228 20.78 -6.77 6.73
N SER A 229 20.12 -5.61 6.62
CA SER A 229 20.73 -4.32 6.96
C SER A 229 20.90 -4.11 8.47
N GLY A 230 20.35 -4.98 9.33
CA GLY A 230 20.41 -4.88 10.80
C GLY A 230 19.45 -3.86 11.41
N GLU A 231 18.67 -3.15 10.60
CA GLU A 231 17.73 -2.12 11.06
C GLU A 231 16.55 -2.74 11.84
N TYR A 232 16.09 -3.92 11.40
CA TYR A 232 15.12 -4.73 12.16
C TYR A 232 15.63 -5.04 13.56
N ASP A 233 16.84 -5.60 13.67
CA ASP A 233 17.42 -6.00 14.96
C ASP A 233 17.68 -4.80 15.87
N ARG A 234 18.02 -3.65 15.30
CA ARG A 234 18.13 -2.37 16.03
C ARG A 234 16.79 -2.02 16.69
N ILE A 235 15.70 -2.00 15.93
CA ILE A 235 14.37 -1.69 16.46
C ILE A 235 13.94 -2.73 17.49
N VAL A 236 14.17 -4.02 17.22
CA VAL A 236 13.85 -5.12 18.15
C VAL A 236 14.55 -4.96 19.50
N ARG A 237 15.79 -4.46 19.51
CA ARG A 237 16.58 -4.17 20.73
C ARG A 237 16.14 -2.93 21.50
N GLY A 238 15.14 -2.18 21.02
CA GLY A 238 14.69 -0.96 21.68
C GLY A 238 15.41 0.31 21.20
N GLU A 239 16.27 0.20 20.19
CA GLU A 239 17.03 1.33 19.62
C GLU A 239 16.18 2.04 18.56
N TYR A 240 15.07 2.63 19.00
CA TYR A 240 14.16 3.42 18.18
C TYR A 240 13.61 4.60 18.97
N ARG A 241 13.21 5.64 18.25
CA ARG A 241 12.61 6.84 18.84
C ARG A 241 11.25 6.52 19.47
N ARG A 242 10.99 7.06 20.64
CA ARG A 242 9.72 6.85 21.36
C ARG A 242 8.77 8.01 21.16
N ARG A 243 7.48 7.73 21.28
CA ARG A 243 6.42 8.76 21.18
C ARG A 243 6.64 9.82 22.27
N GLY A 244 6.68 11.09 21.87
CA GLY A 244 6.87 12.22 22.78
C GLY A 244 8.33 12.71 22.92
N GLU A 245 9.28 12.09 22.23
CA GLU A 245 10.62 12.67 22.04
C GLU A 245 10.54 13.78 20.97
N ASP A 246 11.16 14.94 21.24
CA ASP A 246 11.11 16.12 20.35
C ASP A 246 11.71 15.82 18.97
N THR A 247 10.98 16.16 17.91
CA THR A 247 11.44 16.01 16.53
C THR A 247 11.55 17.35 15.82
N ASN A 248 12.59 17.48 15.00
CA ASN A 248 12.63 18.52 13.98
C ASN A 248 11.76 18.07 12.79
N VAL A 249 10.46 18.34 12.88
CA VAL A 249 9.45 17.97 11.86
C VAL A 249 9.86 18.38 10.44
N ARG A 250 10.66 19.44 10.28
CA ARG A 250 11.12 19.92 8.97
C ARG A 250 12.22 19.04 8.35
N GLU A 251 13.07 18.44 9.17
CA GLU A 251 14.19 17.59 8.73
C GLU A 251 13.67 16.21 8.33
N GLU A 252 12.79 15.61 9.15
CA GLU A 252 12.13 14.34 8.83
C GLU A 252 11.18 14.44 7.63
N ALA A 253 10.43 15.55 7.53
CA ALA A 253 9.63 15.82 6.34
C ALA A 253 10.51 16.04 5.11
N GLY A 254 11.69 16.66 5.28
CA GLY A 254 12.69 16.85 4.23
C GLY A 254 13.21 15.52 3.68
N ASP A 255 13.71 14.64 4.55
CA ASP A 255 14.28 13.33 4.19
C ASP A 255 13.23 12.43 3.56
N ALA A 256 12.02 12.39 4.12
CA ALA A 256 10.91 11.63 3.54
C ALA A 256 10.49 12.21 2.18
N MET A 257 10.34 13.53 2.06
CA MET A 257 10.00 14.17 0.79
C MET A 257 11.08 13.99 -0.26
N GLU A 258 12.36 14.04 0.10
CA GLU A 258 13.48 13.83 -0.81
C GLU A 258 13.52 12.38 -1.30
N PHE A 259 13.40 11.40 -0.40
CA PHE A 259 13.31 9.97 -0.76
C PHE A 259 12.14 9.69 -1.70
N TYR A 260 10.95 10.21 -1.41
CA TYR A 260 9.80 10.04 -2.29
C TYR A 260 9.96 10.83 -3.60
N ALA A 261 10.50 12.05 -3.57
CA ALA A 261 10.76 12.83 -4.77
C ALA A 261 11.79 12.16 -5.68
N GLU A 262 12.85 11.56 -5.13
CA GLU A 262 13.85 10.77 -5.86
C GLU A 262 13.18 9.55 -6.53
N ARG A 263 12.37 8.81 -5.77
CA ARG A 263 11.61 7.66 -6.28
C ARG A 263 10.63 8.05 -7.40
N PHE A 264 9.90 9.16 -7.23
CA PHE A 264 9.02 9.69 -8.25
C PHE A 264 9.79 10.21 -9.48
N ARG A 265 10.93 10.91 -9.29
CA ARG A 265 11.79 11.38 -10.39
C ARG A 265 12.38 10.20 -11.16
N GLY A 266 12.83 9.15 -10.47
CA GLY A 266 13.29 7.91 -11.07
C GLY A 266 12.22 7.27 -11.95
N LEU A 267 10.98 7.24 -11.45
CA LEU A 267 9.82 6.77 -12.22
C LEU A 267 9.59 7.58 -13.50
N PHE A 268 9.57 8.92 -13.39
CA PHE A 268 9.37 9.77 -14.56
C PHE A 268 10.54 9.72 -15.54
N ARG A 269 11.77 9.52 -15.05
CA ARG A 269 12.97 9.32 -15.88
C ARG A 269 12.90 8.00 -16.62
N GLU A 270 12.57 6.91 -15.94
CA GLU A 270 12.41 5.57 -16.53
C GLU A 270 11.26 5.54 -17.54
N ILE A 271 10.15 6.24 -17.27
CA ILE A 271 9.08 6.44 -18.26
C ILE A 271 9.61 7.24 -19.46
N GLY A 272 10.30 8.36 -19.23
CA GLY A 272 10.80 9.24 -20.30
C GLY A 272 11.85 8.59 -21.21
N GLU A 273 12.84 7.91 -20.64
CA GLU A 273 13.94 7.24 -21.36
C GLU A 273 13.45 6.01 -22.14
N ASN A 274 12.45 5.29 -21.64
CA ASN A 274 11.90 4.12 -22.32
C ASN A 274 10.79 4.45 -23.33
N VAL A 275 10.14 5.59 -23.18
CA VAL A 275 9.23 6.16 -24.19
C VAL A 275 9.97 6.57 -25.46
N THR A 276 11.24 6.97 -25.38
CA THR A 276 12.10 7.20 -26.56
C THR A 276 12.50 5.91 -27.30
N ASN A 277 12.44 4.75 -26.66
CA ASN A 277 12.83 3.45 -27.24
C ASN A 277 11.64 2.61 -27.77
N LEU A 278 10.39 3.01 -27.50
CA LEU A 278 9.17 2.37 -28.00
C LEU A 278 8.59 3.17 -29.17
N GLY A 279 8.80 2.66 -30.39
CA GLY A 279 8.44 3.31 -31.65
C GLY A 279 6.95 3.70 -31.81
N SER A 280 6.77 4.79 -32.55
CA SER A 280 5.61 5.42 -33.23
C SER A 280 4.19 5.42 -32.63
N GLN A 281 3.81 4.53 -31.71
CA GLN A 281 2.47 4.54 -31.07
C GLN A 281 2.42 5.29 -29.74
N VAL A 282 3.57 5.69 -29.19
CA VAL A 282 3.69 6.42 -27.90
C VAL A 282 4.02 7.91 -28.08
N GLY A 283 4.33 8.34 -29.31
CA GLY A 283 4.70 9.72 -29.64
C GLY A 283 3.65 10.75 -29.23
N ASP A 284 2.37 10.46 -29.43
CA ASP A 284 1.28 11.38 -29.04
C ASP A 284 1.17 11.57 -27.52
N VAL A 285 1.44 10.52 -26.74
CA VAL A 285 1.33 10.57 -25.27
C VAL A 285 2.53 11.29 -24.66
N SER A 286 3.72 11.10 -25.24
CA SER A 286 4.96 11.77 -24.79
C SER A 286 4.96 13.26 -25.10
N GLN A 287 4.48 13.64 -26.29
CA GLN A 287 4.30 15.03 -26.70
C GLN A 287 3.32 15.75 -25.75
N GLN A 288 2.19 15.10 -25.44
CA GLN A 288 1.15 15.65 -24.56
C GLN A 288 1.64 15.82 -23.10
N LEU A 289 2.45 14.88 -22.59
CA LEU A 289 3.07 14.98 -21.26
C LEU A 289 4.13 16.08 -21.19
N ALA A 290 4.97 16.19 -22.22
CA ALA A 290 5.98 17.25 -22.32
C ALA A 290 5.34 18.64 -22.44
N ASP A 291 4.25 18.76 -23.20
CA ASP A 291 3.49 20.01 -23.33
C ASP A 291 2.78 20.40 -22.04
N TRP A 292 2.26 19.41 -21.30
CA TRP A 292 1.68 19.64 -19.98
C TRP A 292 2.73 20.15 -18.98
N LEU A 293 3.94 19.57 -18.96
CA LEU A 293 5.04 20.03 -18.11
C LEU A 293 5.52 21.45 -18.48
N ARG A 294 5.63 21.75 -19.79
CA ARG A 294 5.97 23.09 -20.28
C ARG A 294 4.91 24.13 -19.89
N SER A 295 3.63 23.78 -19.97
CA SER A 295 2.52 24.68 -19.63
C SER A 295 2.50 25.10 -18.15
N ARG A 296 3.07 24.29 -17.25
CA ARG A 296 3.19 24.59 -15.82
C ARG A 296 4.52 25.23 -15.42
N GLY A 297 5.59 25.01 -16.20
CA GLY A 297 6.88 25.67 -15.99
C GLY A 297 6.91 27.14 -16.40
N ALA A 298 6.02 27.58 -17.29
CA ALA A 298 6.00 28.96 -17.80
C ALA A 298 5.20 29.97 -16.95
N GLY A 299 4.66 29.55 -15.79
CA GLY A 299 3.77 30.39 -14.96
C GLY A 299 4.43 31.17 -13.82
N SER A 300 5.75 31.05 -13.61
CA SER A 300 6.46 31.74 -12.53
C SER A 300 7.70 32.46 -13.04
N GLY A 301 7.52 33.62 -13.67
CA GLY A 301 8.67 34.45 -14.03
C GLY A 301 8.38 35.58 -15.01
N THR A 302 7.57 36.56 -14.62
CA THR A 302 7.71 37.97 -15.07
C THR A 302 6.80 38.88 -14.25
N ALA A 303 7.29 39.29 -13.08
CA ALA A 303 6.93 40.57 -12.48
C ALA A 303 8.24 41.33 -12.28
N ARG A 304 8.54 42.27 -13.18
CA ARG A 304 9.55 43.31 -12.98
C ARG A 304 9.13 44.54 -13.79
N ASN A 305 8.91 45.62 -13.05
CA ASN A 305 9.08 47.05 -13.36
C ASN A 305 8.87 47.49 -14.82
N ASP A 306 7.79 48.23 -15.07
CA ASP A 306 7.76 49.71 -14.96
C ASP A 306 6.30 50.20 -14.84
#